data_AF-A0A1F6V639-F1
#
_entry.id   AF-A0A1F6V639-F1
#
_cell.length_a   1.000
_cell.length_b   1.000
_cell.length_c   1.000
_cell.angle_alpha   90.00
_cell.angle_beta   90.00
_cell.angle_gamma   90.00
#
_symmetry.space_group_name_H-M   'P 1'
#
loop_
_entity.id
_entity.type
_entity.pdbx_description
1 polymer ?
#
loop_
_entity_poly.entity_id
_entity_poly.type
_entity_poly.pdbx_seq_one_letter_code
_entity_poly.pdbx_strand_id
1 'polypeptide(L)'
;MKSIGEILKGPEVSNYMGSDKTRALVEEEIVRRWGQSELKNYDPLRSALTFRNWIQLGMVPKKGEKAIRSFVVLETKDKKDPKKITKRIKSIYLFYYRQVQEYKKHE
;
A
#
# COMPACT_ATOMS: atom_id res chain seq x y z
N MET A 1 7.39 10.47 -17.20
CA MET A 1 6.74 9.58 -16.21
C MET A 1 7.82 8.69 -15.62
N LYS A 2 7.76 8.34 -14.34
CA LYS A 2 8.75 7.44 -13.72
C LYS A 2 8.40 5.99 -14.06
N SER A 3 9.37 5.19 -14.46
CA SER A 3 9.17 3.74 -14.61
C SER A 3 8.96 3.06 -13.26
N ILE A 4 8.35 1.87 -13.25
CA ILE A 4 8.21 1.06 -12.02
C ILE A 4 9.56 0.81 -11.36
N GLY A 5 10.61 0.53 -12.16
CA GLY A 5 11.95 0.28 -11.63
C GLY A 5 12.54 1.49 -10.90
N GLU A 6 12.31 2.70 -11.41
CA GLU A 6 12.73 3.95 -10.75
C GLU A 6 11.92 4.24 -9.48
N ILE A 7 10.64 3.88 -9.45
CA ILE A 7 9.80 4.03 -8.25
C ILE A 7 10.29 3.10 -7.14
N LEU A 8 10.58 1.84 -7.45
CA LEU A 8 11.01 0.84 -6.47
C LEU A 8 12.40 1.16 -5.87
N LYS A 9 13.28 1.82 -6.62
CA LYS A 9 14.61 2.23 -6.14
C LYS A 9 14.67 3.69 -5.66
N GLY A 10 13.57 4.42 -5.80
CA GLY A 10 13.49 5.85 -5.53
C GLY A 10 13.29 6.19 -4.05
N PRO A 11 13.05 7.48 -3.74
CA PRO A 11 12.71 7.90 -2.39
C PRO A 11 11.40 7.24 -1.93
N GLU A 12 11.20 7.15 -0.62
CA GLU A 12 9.98 6.63 -0.02
C GLU A 12 8.76 7.45 -0.45
N VAL A 13 7.68 6.78 -0.85
CA VAL A 13 6.47 7.42 -1.42
C VAL A 13 5.22 7.15 -0.58
N SER A 14 5.34 6.30 0.44
CA SER A 14 4.27 5.97 1.38
C SER A 14 4.58 6.53 2.75
N ASN A 15 3.57 7.04 3.43
CA ASN A 15 3.64 7.32 4.87
C ASN A 15 3.26 6.04 5.64
N TYR A 16 3.92 4.92 5.36
CA TYR A 16 3.55 3.63 5.94
C TYR A 16 3.66 3.69 7.47
N MET A 17 2.52 3.52 8.14
CA MET A 17 2.40 3.43 9.60
C MET A 17 1.76 2.10 10.00
N GLY A 18 1.92 1.07 9.16
CA GLY A 18 1.34 -0.24 9.40
C GLY A 18 2.06 -0.94 10.56
N SER A 19 1.30 -1.74 11.32
CA SER A 19 1.88 -2.65 12.32
C SER A 19 2.52 -3.86 11.64
N ASP A 20 3.35 -4.64 12.35
CA ASP A 20 3.89 -5.90 11.81
C ASP A 20 2.78 -6.86 11.34
N LYS A 21 1.64 -6.87 12.05
CA LYS A 21 0.45 -7.64 11.64
C LYS A 21 -0.12 -7.16 10.31
N THR A 22 -0.11 -5.84 10.09
CA THR A 22 -0.53 -5.22 8.83
C THR A 22 0.42 -5.63 7.71
N ARG A 23 1.73 -5.70 7.99
CA ARG A 23 2.74 -6.14 7.02
C ARG A 23 2.53 -7.60 6.62
N ALA A 24 2.38 -8.50 7.60
CA ALA A 24 2.18 -9.93 7.37
C ALA A 24 0.97 -10.23 6.46
N LEU A 25 -0.15 -9.53 6.66
CA LEU A 25 -1.34 -9.72 5.80
C LEU A 25 -1.11 -9.35 4.34
N VAL A 26 -0.31 -8.30 4.11
CA VAL A 26 0.05 -7.89 2.74
C VAL A 26 1.06 -8.88 2.14
N GLU A 27 2.02 -9.36 2.93
CA GLU A 27 2.96 -10.41 2.54
C GLU A 27 2.22 -11.70 2.15
N GLU A 28 1.29 -12.18 2.97
CA GLU A 28 0.46 -13.36 2.67
C GLU A 28 -0.29 -13.22 1.35
N GLU A 29 -0.89 -12.05 1.09
CA GLU A 29 -1.60 -11.81 -0.16
C GLU A 29 -0.66 -11.73 -1.37
N ILE A 30 0.56 -11.21 -1.19
CA ILE A 30 1.60 -11.22 -2.22
C ILE A 30 2.02 -12.66 -2.53
N VAL A 31 2.31 -13.47 -1.51
CA VAL A 31 2.66 -14.89 -1.66
C VAL A 31 1.54 -15.65 -2.36
N ARG A 32 0.28 -15.42 -1.95
CA ARG A 32 -0.89 -16.09 -2.53
C ARG A 32 -1.06 -15.79 -4.02
N ARG A 33 -0.69 -14.59 -4.47
CA ARG A 33 -0.88 -14.15 -5.87
C ARG A 33 0.32 -14.42 -6.78
N TRP A 34 1.54 -14.29 -6.25
CA TRP A 34 2.78 -14.31 -7.06
C TRP A 34 3.85 -15.26 -6.54
N GLY A 35 3.64 -15.89 -5.38
CA GLY A 35 4.56 -16.85 -4.77
C GLY A 35 5.56 -16.22 -3.80
N GLN A 36 6.23 -17.08 -3.04
CA GLN A 36 7.17 -16.69 -1.98
C GLN A 36 8.35 -15.87 -2.49
N SER A 37 8.79 -16.11 -3.72
CA SER A 37 9.91 -15.42 -4.35
C SER A 37 9.68 -13.92 -4.52
N GLU A 38 8.42 -13.49 -4.48
CA GLU A 38 8.03 -12.10 -4.66
C GLU A 38 8.25 -11.25 -3.40
N LEU A 39 8.33 -11.86 -2.22
CA LEU A 39 8.55 -11.13 -0.96
C LEU A 39 9.87 -10.34 -0.93
N LYS A 40 10.89 -10.77 -1.69
CA LYS A 40 12.17 -10.04 -1.80
C LYS A 40 12.02 -8.66 -2.46
N ASN A 41 10.94 -8.45 -3.21
CA ASN A 41 10.63 -7.19 -3.89
C ASN A 41 9.61 -6.37 -3.10
N TYR A 42 9.10 -6.89 -1.98
CA TYR A 42 8.10 -6.23 -1.18
C TYR A 42 8.75 -5.21 -0.25
N ASP A 43 8.49 -3.95 -0.56
CA ASP A 43 8.78 -2.79 0.26
C ASP A 43 7.47 -2.01 0.51
N PRO A 44 6.93 -1.95 1.75
CA PRO A 44 5.69 -1.23 2.03
C PRO A 44 5.78 0.28 1.80
N LEU A 45 6.99 0.85 1.72
CA LEU A 45 7.21 2.28 1.50
C LEU A 45 7.23 2.66 0.01
N ARG A 46 7.36 1.67 -0.89
CA ARG A 46 7.60 1.89 -2.32
C ARG A 46 6.78 0.98 -3.25
N SER A 47 6.61 -0.28 -2.89
CA SER A 47 6.06 -1.33 -3.76
C SER A 47 4.56 -1.58 -3.59
N ALA A 48 3.97 -1.20 -2.45
CA ALA A 48 2.56 -1.38 -2.13
C ALA A 48 1.93 -0.04 -1.71
N LEU A 49 1.28 0.62 -2.66
CA LEU A 49 0.78 1.98 -2.49
C LEU A 49 -0.73 2.05 -2.71
N THR A 50 -1.36 3.11 -2.18
CA THR A 50 -2.77 3.39 -2.46
C THR A 50 -2.95 3.82 -3.92
N PHE A 51 -4.18 3.70 -4.44
CA PHE A 51 -4.54 4.17 -5.78
C PHE A 51 -4.10 5.62 -6.05
N ARG A 52 -4.32 6.52 -5.08
CA ARG A 52 -3.96 7.93 -5.19
C ARG A 52 -2.45 8.13 -5.36
N ASN A 53 -1.65 7.40 -4.59
CA ASN A 53 -0.19 7.49 -4.67
C ASN A 53 0.32 6.96 -6.02
N TRP A 54 -0.26 5.87 -6.54
CA TRP A 54 0.10 5.38 -7.87
C TRP A 54 -0.21 6.39 -8.98
N ILE A 55 -1.38 7.05 -8.93
CA ILE A 55 -1.74 8.08 -9.91
C ILE A 55 -0.75 9.24 -9.88
N GLN A 56 -0.33 9.68 -8.69
CA GLN A 56 0.67 10.75 -8.56
C GLN A 56 2.03 10.38 -9.18
N LEU A 57 2.33 9.08 -9.27
CA LEU A 57 3.52 8.54 -9.92
C LEU A 57 3.31 8.28 -11.42
N GLY A 58 2.13 8.58 -11.98
CA GLY A 58 1.80 8.30 -13.38
C GLY A 58 1.47 6.83 -13.64
N MET A 59 1.07 6.09 -12.61
CA MET A 59 0.72 4.67 -12.66
C MET A 59 -0.75 4.46 -12.27
N VAL A 60 -1.36 3.41 -12.78
CA VAL A 60 -2.77 3.08 -12.55
C VAL A 60 -2.90 1.56 -12.42
N PRO A 61 -3.72 1.04 -11.48
CA PRO A 61 -4.02 -0.39 -11.45
C PRO A 61 -4.57 -0.89 -12.79
N LYS A 62 -4.11 -2.07 -13.21
CA LYS A 62 -4.62 -2.75 -14.39
C LYS A 62 -6.12 -3.02 -14.22
N LYS A 63 -6.85 -2.96 -15.32
CA LYS A 63 -8.30 -3.17 -15.32
C LYS A 63 -8.63 -4.56 -14.76
N GLY A 64 -9.53 -4.62 -13.77
CA GLY A 64 -9.96 -5.87 -13.13
C GLY A 64 -9.10 -6.33 -11.95
N GLU A 65 -7.98 -5.66 -11.65
CA GLU A 65 -7.17 -5.97 -10.48
C GLU A 65 -7.89 -5.66 -9.16
N LYS A 66 -7.84 -6.61 -8.22
CA LYS A 66 -8.39 -6.42 -6.88
C LYS A 66 -7.32 -5.87 -5.95
N ALA A 67 -7.64 -4.81 -5.21
CA ALA A 67 -6.74 -4.27 -4.20
C ALA A 67 -6.40 -5.32 -3.13
N ILE A 68 -5.20 -5.22 -2.57
CA ILE A 68 -4.79 -5.91 -1.35
C ILE A 68 -5.39 -5.13 -0.18
N ARG A 69 -6.24 -5.79 0.60
CA ARG A 69 -6.87 -5.17 1.76
C ARG A 69 -5.89 -5.22 2.93
N SER A 70 -5.60 -4.06 3.47
CA SER A 70 -4.76 -3.84 4.63
C SER A 70 -5.53 -3.01 5.67
N PHE A 71 -4.99 -2.84 6.87
CA PHE A 71 -5.60 -1.96 7.87
C PHE A 71 -4.56 -1.31 8.78
N VAL A 72 -4.91 -0.15 9.32
CA VAL A 72 -4.17 0.52 10.38
C VAL A 72 -5.05 0.66 11.61
N VAL A 73 -4.44 0.49 12.78
CA VAL A 73 -5.10 0.72 14.07
C VAL A 73 -4.73 2.13 14.50
N LEU A 74 -5.73 3.01 14.56
CA LEU A 74 -5.58 4.37 15.03
C LEU A 74 -5.98 4.43 16.49
N GLU A 75 -5.05 4.86 17.33
CA GLU A 75 -5.31 5.14 18.74
C GLU A 75 -5.61 6.62 18.89
N THR A 76 -6.81 6.95 19.34
CA THR A 76 -7.23 8.34 19.59
C THR A 76 -7.53 8.50 21.07
N LYS A 77 -6.89 9.48 21.71
CA LYS A 77 -7.22 9.87 23.08
C LYS A 77 -8.53 10.65 23.08
N ASP A 78 -9.42 10.34 24.01
CA ASP A 78 -10.65 11.09 24.18
C ASP A 78 -10.32 12.53 24.61
N LYS A 79 -11.00 13.52 24.02
CA LYS A 79 -10.76 14.93 24.32
C LYS A 79 -11.25 15.33 25.71
N LYS A 80 -12.21 14.59 26.28
CA LYS A 80 -12.80 14.86 27.60
C LYS A 80 -12.14 14.05 28.71
N ASP A 81 -11.66 12.85 28.40
CA ASP A 81 -10.91 12.01 29.35
C ASP A 81 -9.60 11.53 28.71
N PRO A 82 -8.46 12.19 28.99
CA PRO A 82 -7.18 11.84 28.39
C PRO A 82 -6.64 10.46 28.80
N LYS A 83 -7.24 9.78 29.80
CA LYS A 83 -6.92 8.38 30.15
C LYS A 83 -7.67 7.36 29.28
N LYS A 84 -8.70 7.78 28.54
CA LYS A 84 -9.50 6.90 27.69
C LYS A 84 -8.94 6.86 26.27
N ILE A 85 -8.37 5.73 25.90
CA ILE A 85 -7.86 5.47 24.55
C ILE A 85 -8.93 4.70 23.76
N THR A 86 -9.38 5.28 22.65
CA THR A 86 -10.27 4.58 21.71
C THR A 86 -9.43 4.07 20.54
N LYS A 87 -9.56 2.77 20.23
CA LYS A 87 -8.90 2.15 19.09
C LYS A 87 -9.89 2.05 17.93
N ARG A 88 -9.53 2.60 16.76
CA ARG A 88 -10.33 2.49 15.54
C ARG A 88 -9.53 1.80 14.45
N ILE A 89 -10.13 0.82 13.80
CA ILE A 89 -9.54 0.14 12.64
C ILE A 89 -9.94 0.91 11.38
N LYS A 90 -8.96 1.32 10.58
CA LYS A 90 -9.18 1.91 9.26
C LYS A 90 -8.66 0.95 8.20
N SER A 91 -9.56 0.43 7.36
CA SER A 91 -9.16 -0.35 6.19
C SER A 91 -8.45 0.54 5.16
N ILE A 92 -7.36 0.05 4.60
CA ILE A 92 -6.58 0.67 3.53
C ILE A 92 -6.51 -0.32 2.37
N TYR A 93 -6.74 0.16 1.15
CA TYR A 93 -6.66 -0.64 -0.06
C TYR A 93 -5.37 -0.29 -0.79
N LEU A 94 -4.50 -1.27 -0.93
CA LEU A 94 -3.18 -1.14 -1.54
C LEU A 94 -3.15 -1.88 -2.88
N PHE A 95 -2.30 -1.43 -3.78
CA PHE A 95 -1.97 -2.12 -5.02
C PHE A 95 -0.46 -2.35 -5.02
N TYR A 96 -0.07 -3.60 -5.25
CA TYR A 96 1.33 -3.97 -5.42
C TYR A 96 1.84 -3.55 -6.80
N TYR A 97 3.14 -3.31 -6.97
CA TYR A 97 3.70 -2.81 -8.23
C TYR A 97 3.36 -3.69 -9.45
N ARG A 98 3.17 -5.00 -9.25
CA ARG A 98 2.78 -5.94 -10.33
C ARG A 98 1.34 -5.71 -10.83
N GLN A 99 0.51 -5.06 -10.02
CA GLN A 99 -0.89 -4.77 -10.33
C GLN A 99 -1.08 -3.47 -11.09
N VAL A 100 -0.05 -2.63 -11.24
CA VAL A 100 -0.16 -1.34 -11.90
C VAL A 100 0.47 -1.35 -13.28
N GLN A 101 0.10 -0.36 -14.08
CA GLN A 101 0.62 -0.08 -15.42
C GLN A 101 0.72 1.44 -15.60
N GLU A 102 1.46 1.87 -16.61
CA GLU A 102 1.59 3.30 -16.93
C GLU A 102 0.22 3.90 -17.28
N TYR A 103 -0.03 5.10 -16.74
CA TYR A 103 -1.21 5.87 -17.06
C TYR A 103 -1.04 6.49 -18.46
N LYS A 104 -1.50 5.76 -19.48
CA LYS A 104 -1.66 6.31 -20.82
C LYS A 104 -2.83 7.28 -20.80
N LYS A 105 -2.53 8.56 -20.64
CA LYS A 105 -3.51 9.63 -20.91
C LYS A 105 -3.70 9.61 -22.43
N HIS A 106 -4.82 9.06 -22.89
CA HIS A 106 -5.24 9.29 -24.28
C HIS A 106 -5.54 10.78 -24.39
N GLU A 107 -4.74 11.47 -25.22
CA GLU A 107 -5.03 12.84 -25.70
C GLU A 107 -6.32 12.87 -26.52
#